data_AF-A0A7C5N183-F1
#
_entry.id   AF-A0A7C5N183-F1
#
_cell.length_a   1.000
_cell.length_b   1.000
_cell.length_c   1.000
_cell.angle_alpha   90.00
_cell.angle_beta   90.00
_cell.angle_gamma   90.00
#
_symmetry.space_group_name_H-M   'P 1'
#
loop_
_entity.id
_entity.type
_entity.pdbx_description
1 polymer ?
#
loop_
_entity_poly.entity_id
_entity_poly.type
_entity_poly.pdbx_seq_one_letter_code
_entity_poly.pdbx_strand_id
1 'polypeptide(L)'
;MEYDILVSAGSAGTEFHTGEIYLNYSLDAFAFNIVTSGNFTLTNGSFLQNNNYNVTAENWGGGTIKILVEAGDPSDLEVLPTSPVQLLHLKMVGDDCDEDAGLYFDESFMAGKQLHLENSLLVAYDPVVANSAYFQPSCSETLPIIFDFSPKVVSAGIGNEVTITGLNFGGDKGKVIFRDADSPTTLYDKTLSVDIVEWADEEITTKVPSILENSGTAGTGRVGVETANSLSTIRIKKLTVNYAVINNIPQFDTIPYRVSLIQQDENIGYKFAIDSFLANQPGVSACIDKALFELSCQTGVTWEVTTILNFQGNAAIDGKNVIFWGGSPADTALAHTHLGGERYQGCLNSNGDQNYYINDVDIEINAFNAWHFDCNSDTIPAGTYDLFYVLLHELAHAHMLDHALPDGKLMHPTLGVGERTGVAVEDKNGGLDVMGYGATNLNGDCPEFNDTGFPPGCTNATDEAGKLAHPNIEVYPNPFNGRLTVETNLGGQAYSIRVFDQLGRVLAQKDKIKENKVVLEELGKTLAAGMYVLQIYWEEGIASKIIIKSK
;
A
#
# COMPACT_ATOMS: atom_id res chain seq x y z
N MET A 1 8.78 21.30 -27.67
CA MET A 1 7.94 20.19 -28.17
C MET A 1 8.53 19.67 -29.45
N GLU A 2 8.33 18.39 -29.74
CA GLU A 2 8.95 17.71 -30.89
C GLU A 2 7.89 16.86 -31.61
N TYR A 3 7.89 16.89 -32.94
CA TYR A 3 6.91 16.21 -33.78
C TYR A 3 7.60 15.61 -35.01
N ASP A 4 7.00 14.56 -35.57
CA ASP A 4 7.48 13.94 -36.80
C ASP A 4 6.49 14.16 -37.95
N ILE A 5 7.01 14.54 -39.12
CA ILE A 5 6.25 14.52 -40.37
C ILE A 5 6.55 13.20 -41.06
N LEU A 6 5.50 12.39 -41.23
CA LEU A 6 5.59 11.11 -41.92
C LEU A 6 5.09 11.25 -43.36
N VAL A 7 5.70 10.49 -44.27
CA VAL A 7 5.34 10.45 -45.70
C VAL A 7 5.25 9.01 -46.19
N SER A 8 4.41 8.76 -47.20
CA SER A 8 4.36 7.50 -47.94
C SER A 8 3.78 7.73 -49.34
N ALA A 9 4.09 6.85 -50.28
CA ALA A 9 3.51 6.86 -51.62
C ALA A 9 2.31 5.91 -51.73
N GLY A 10 1.36 6.23 -52.60
CA GLY A 10 0.22 5.34 -52.91
C GLY A 10 0.62 4.09 -53.70
N SER A 11 1.82 4.06 -54.29
CA SER A 11 2.38 2.96 -55.05
C SER A 11 3.86 2.78 -54.75
N ALA A 12 4.37 1.54 -54.87
CA ALA A 12 5.79 1.27 -54.72
C ALA A 12 6.60 1.80 -55.91
N GLY A 13 7.85 2.15 -55.66
CA GLY A 13 8.78 2.58 -56.71
C GLY A 13 8.71 4.07 -57.05
N THR A 14 8.05 4.89 -56.24
CA THR A 14 7.93 6.31 -56.54
C THR A 14 9.14 7.12 -56.06
N GLU A 15 9.85 7.74 -57.00
CA GLU A 15 11.05 8.53 -56.76
C GLU A 15 10.68 9.98 -56.36
N PHE A 16 10.91 10.33 -55.09
CA PHE A 16 10.50 11.62 -54.53
C PHE A 16 11.43 12.75 -54.94
N HIS A 17 10.91 13.84 -55.51
CA HIS A 17 11.72 14.99 -55.93
C HIS A 17 11.49 16.23 -55.06
N THR A 18 10.25 16.71 -54.96
CA THR A 18 9.93 17.95 -54.21
C THR A 18 8.70 17.75 -53.36
N GLY A 19 8.67 18.38 -52.19
CA GLY A 19 7.46 18.57 -51.41
C GLY A 19 7.42 19.94 -50.73
N GLU A 20 6.37 20.73 -51.02
CA GLU A 20 6.02 21.93 -50.22
C GLU A 20 4.96 21.56 -49.18
N ILE A 21 5.28 21.67 -47.89
CA ILE A 21 4.40 21.34 -46.77
C ILE A 21 3.97 22.63 -46.10
N TYR A 22 2.66 22.77 -45.88
CA TYR A 22 2.08 23.91 -45.19
C TYR A 22 1.53 23.45 -43.84
N LEU A 23 2.25 23.73 -42.76
CA LEU A 23 1.90 23.35 -41.39
C LEU A 23 1.37 24.55 -40.64
N ASN A 24 0.09 24.53 -40.27
CA ASN A 24 -0.51 25.51 -39.38
C ASN A 24 -0.18 25.19 -37.92
N TYR A 25 -0.20 26.21 -37.08
CA TYR A 25 0.01 26.12 -35.64
C TYR A 25 -0.75 27.24 -34.91
N SER A 26 -1.02 27.04 -33.62
CA SER A 26 -1.68 28.04 -32.78
C SER A 26 -0.75 29.20 -32.40
N LEU A 27 -1.20 30.41 -32.65
CA LEU A 27 -0.49 31.63 -32.24
C LEU A 27 -0.51 31.84 -30.73
N ASP A 28 -1.50 31.29 -30.04
CA ASP A 28 -1.59 31.35 -28.58
C ASP A 28 -0.55 30.42 -27.93
N ALA A 29 -0.29 29.24 -28.53
CA ALA A 29 0.70 28.30 -28.02
C ALA A 29 2.16 28.64 -28.40
N PHE A 30 2.40 29.18 -29.61
CA PHE A 30 3.75 29.31 -30.16
C PHE A 30 4.18 30.73 -30.58
N ALA A 31 3.28 31.71 -30.50
CA ALA A 31 3.50 33.08 -30.95
C ALA A 31 3.84 33.25 -32.46
N PHE A 32 3.95 34.50 -32.90
CA PHE A 32 4.16 34.81 -34.30
C PHE A 32 5.61 34.54 -34.75
N ASN A 33 5.76 34.14 -36.02
CA ASN A 33 7.03 34.09 -36.74
C ASN A 33 8.09 33.14 -36.16
N ILE A 34 7.69 31.98 -35.64
CA ILE A 34 8.58 31.07 -34.90
C ILE A 34 9.85 30.64 -35.63
N VAL A 35 9.83 30.59 -36.97
CA VAL A 35 11.04 30.30 -37.76
C VAL A 35 12.07 31.42 -37.62
N THR A 36 11.68 32.67 -37.91
CA THR A 36 12.56 33.84 -37.79
C THR A 36 12.98 34.13 -36.36
N SER A 37 12.15 33.79 -35.37
CA SER A 37 12.44 33.96 -33.94
C SER A 37 13.44 32.93 -33.38
N GLY A 38 13.80 31.89 -34.16
CA GLY A 38 14.69 30.81 -33.71
C GLY A 38 14.01 29.76 -32.82
N ASN A 39 12.68 29.81 -32.72
CA ASN A 39 11.85 28.89 -31.93
C ASN A 39 11.37 27.67 -32.73
N PHE A 40 11.85 27.52 -33.96
CA PHE A 40 11.57 26.37 -34.82
C PHE A 40 12.89 25.80 -35.33
N THR A 41 13.06 24.50 -35.16
CA THR A 41 14.21 23.75 -35.68
C THR A 41 13.73 22.54 -36.45
N LEU A 42 14.44 22.20 -37.51
CA LEU A 42 14.08 21.15 -38.43
C LEU A 42 15.29 20.26 -38.67
N THR A 43 15.06 18.95 -38.64
CA THR A 43 16.08 17.93 -38.86
C THR A 43 15.57 16.87 -39.83
N ASN A 44 16.46 16.33 -40.64
CA ASN A 44 16.12 15.28 -41.60
C ASN A 44 15.63 14.03 -40.87
N GLY A 45 14.49 13.50 -41.32
CA GLY A 45 13.98 12.22 -40.83
C GLY A 45 14.70 11.03 -41.45
N SER A 46 14.36 9.83 -40.97
CA SER A 46 14.97 8.58 -41.44
C SER A 46 14.82 8.28 -42.93
N PHE A 47 13.94 8.97 -43.67
CA PHE A 47 13.81 8.83 -45.12
C PHE A 47 14.87 9.62 -45.92
N LEU A 48 15.29 10.78 -45.43
CA LEU A 48 16.21 11.68 -46.14
C LEU A 48 17.67 11.34 -45.79
N GLN A 49 18.12 10.14 -46.17
CA GLN A 49 19.45 9.61 -45.83
C GLN A 49 20.56 10.11 -46.75
N ASN A 50 20.25 10.38 -48.02
CA ASN A 50 21.22 10.94 -48.95
C ASN A 50 21.37 12.48 -48.74
N ASN A 51 22.52 13.02 -49.13
CA ASN A 51 22.78 14.46 -49.05
C ASN A 51 22.17 15.23 -50.24
N ASN A 52 21.29 14.59 -51.02
CA ASN A 52 20.72 15.18 -52.22
C ASN A 52 19.56 16.14 -51.91
N TYR A 53 18.89 15.98 -50.76
CA TYR A 53 17.76 16.83 -50.39
C TYR A 53 18.19 18.06 -49.60
N ASN A 54 17.73 19.21 -50.06
CA ASN A 54 17.76 20.44 -49.30
C ASN A 54 16.42 20.65 -48.59
N VAL A 55 16.47 21.02 -47.31
CA VAL A 55 15.30 21.27 -46.49
C VAL A 55 15.35 22.69 -45.96
N THR A 56 14.31 23.46 -46.24
CA THR A 56 14.18 24.85 -45.76
C THR A 56 12.80 25.06 -45.14
N ALA A 57 12.72 26.01 -44.21
CA ALA A 57 11.46 26.43 -43.62
C ALA A 57 11.40 27.95 -43.57
N GLU A 58 10.22 28.51 -43.82
CA GLU A 58 9.94 29.94 -43.72
C GLU A 58 8.54 30.20 -43.14
N ASN A 59 8.36 31.39 -42.54
CA ASN A 59 7.05 31.84 -42.09
C ASN A 59 6.21 32.24 -43.30
N TRP A 60 5.06 31.58 -43.49
CA TRP A 60 4.14 31.89 -44.60
C TRP A 60 3.10 32.97 -44.22
N GLY A 61 2.79 33.08 -42.93
CA GLY A 61 1.87 34.07 -42.37
C GLY A 61 0.69 33.41 -41.63
N GLY A 62 0.02 34.16 -40.74
CA GLY A 62 -1.21 33.69 -40.09
C GLY A 62 -1.09 32.46 -39.18
N GLY A 63 0.11 32.15 -38.66
CA GLY A 63 0.35 30.91 -37.92
C GLY A 63 0.65 29.71 -38.81
N THR A 64 1.15 29.94 -40.04
CA THR A 64 1.54 28.87 -40.97
C THR A 64 3.04 28.90 -41.26
N ILE A 65 3.68 27.73 -41.22
CA ILE A 65 5.06 27.48 -41.68
C ILE A 65 4.99 26.81 -43.05
N LYS A 66 5.76 27.32 -44.01
CA LYS A 66 6.04 26.63 -45.27
C LYS A 66 7.37 25.89 -45.12
N ILE A 67 7.36 24.59 -45.35
CA ILE A 67 8.56 23.74 -45.39
C ILE A 67 8.75 23.25 -46.82
N LEU A 68 9.93 23.43 -47.38
CA LEU A 68 10.31 22.92 -48.69
C LEU A 68 11.35 21.82 -48.51
N VAL A 69 11.05 20.63 -49.04
CA VAL A 69 12.02 19.55 -49.26
C VAL A 69 12.22 19.42 -50.77
N GLU A 70 13.45 19.53 -51.25
CA GLU A 70 13.75 19.49 -52.69
C GLU A 70 15.06 18.75 -52.97
N ALA A 71 15.03 17.81 -53.92
CA ALA A 71 16.21 17.15 -54.44
C ALA A 71 17.05 18.10 -55.32
N GLY A 72 18.37 18.10 -55.13
CA GLY A 72 19.30 18.88 -55.95
C GLY A 72 19.63 18.23 -57.30
N ASP A 73 19.68 16.90 -57.34
CA ASP A 73 19.98 16.09 -58.52
C ASP A 73 18.84 15.09 -58.81
N PRO A 74 18.08 15.26 -59.92
CA PRO A 74 17.01 14.35 -60.31
C PRO A 74 17.45 12.92 -60.66
N SER A 75 18.77 12.65 -60.73
CA SER A 75 19.32 11.32 -61.00
C SER A 75 19.61 10.48 -59.76
N ASP A 76 19.46 11.05 -58.55
CA ASP A 76 19.76 10.41 -57.26
C ASP A 76 18.60 10.61 -56.26
N LEU A 77 17.41 10.10 -56.60
CA LEU A 77 16.19 10.27 -55.80
C LEU A 77 15.95 9.08 -54.87
N GLU A 78 15.48 9.37 -53.66
CA GLU A 78 15.02 8.35 -52.70
C GLU A 78 13.63 7.85 -53.10
N VAL A 79 13.41 6.55 -52.93
CA VAL A 79 12.16 5.87 -53.30
C VAL A 79 11.22 5.81 -52.10
N LEU A 80 10.06 6.46 -52.20
CA LEU A 80 9.07 6.46 -51.15
C LEU A 80 8.49 5.06 -50.92
N PRO A 81 8.44 4.58 -49.66
CA PRO A 81 7.73 3.37 -49.32
C PRO A 81 6.21 3.57 -49.34
N THR A 82 5.47 2.46 -49.41
CA THR A 82 4.00 2.46 -49.28
C THR A 82 3.52 2.45 -47.82
N SER A 83 4.45 2.34 -46.86
CA SER A 83 4.19 2.49 -45.43
C SER A 83 4.78 3.82 -44.94
N PRO A 84 4.15 4.51 -43.98
CA PRO A 84 4.67 5.78 -43.45
C PRO A 84 6.13 5.67 -42.98
N VAL A 85 6.97 6.60 -43.43
CA VAL A 85 8.36 6.78 -43.00
C VAL A 85 8.59 8.23 -42.60
N GLN A 86 9.51 8.48 -41.69
CA GLN A 86 9.81 9.81 -41.18
C GLN A 86 10.52 10.66 -42.23
N LEU A 87 9.85 11.69 -42.74
CA LEU A 87 10.42 12.67 -43.67
C LEU A 87 11.25 13.70 -42.92
N LEU A 88 10.68 14.26 -41.84
CA LEU A 88 11.29 15.33 -41.05
C LEU A 88 10.97 15.14 -39.57
N HIS A 89 11.88 15.61 -38.72
CA HIS A 89 11.65 15.81 -37.30
C HIS A 89 11.75 17.31 -37.00
N LEU A 90 10.70 17.85 -36.38
CA LEU A 90 10.57 19.27 -36.08
C LEU A 90 10.52 19.50 -34.58
N LYS A 91 11.17 20.56 -34.13
CA LYS A 91 11.14 21.00 -32.73
C LYS A 91 10.69 22.45 -32.66
N MET A 92 9.62 22.67 -31.92
CA MET A 92 8.95 23.95 -31.71
C MET A 92 9.07 24.37 -30.25
N VAL A 93 9.48 25.61 -30.00
CA VAL A 93 9.53 26.24 -28.68
C VAL A 93 8.31 27.14 -28.55
N GLY A 94 7.41 26.80 -27.62
CA GLY A 94 6.18 27.54 -27.35
C GLY A 94 6.34 28.57 -26.23
N ASP A 95 5.40 29.52 -26.19
CA ASP A 95 5.32 30.58 -25.17
C ASP A 95 4.35 30.19 -24.04
N ASP A 96 3.26 29.51 -24.37
CA ASP A 96 2.28 28.96 -23.42
C ASP A 96 1.96 27.51 -23.79
N CYS A 97 2.27 26.58 -22.90
CA CYS A 97 2.14 25.16 -23.19
C CYS A 97 0.79 24.55 -22.83
N ASP A 98 -0.06 25.31 -22.13
CA ASP A 98 -1.43 24.90 -21.79
C ASP A 98 -2.41 25.17 -22.95
N GLU A 99 -2.01 26.02 -23.88
CA GLU A 99 -2.76 26.32 -25.09
C GLU A 99 -2.68 25.20 -26.13
N ASP A 100 -3.76 25.04 -26.89
CA ASP A 100 -3.86 24.07 -27.98
C ASP A 100 -2.77 24.33 -29.02
N ALA A 101 -1.99 23.29 -29.38
CA ALA A 101 -0.90 23.42 -30.34
C ALA A 101 -1.38 23.81 -31.76
N GLY A 102 -2.64 23.51 -32.11
CA GLY A 102 -3.30 23.92 -33.35
C GLY A 102 -2.62 23.39 -34.61
N LEU A 103 -2.00 22.21 -34.55
CA LEU A 103 -1.19 21.69 -35.66
C LEU A 103 -2.07 20.99 -36.68
N TYR A 104 -2.04 21.42 -37.94
CA TYR A 104 -2.68 20.71 -39.04
C TYR A 104 -2.07 21.12 -40.38
N PHE A 105 -2.12 20.22 -41.36
CA PHE A 105 -1.66 20.53 -42.71
C PHE A 105 -2.74 21.26 -43.53
N ASP A 106 -2.32 22.23 -44.33
CA ASP A 106 -3.19 22.85 -45.33
C ASP A 106 -3.11 22.10 -46.67
N GLU A 107 -3.97 21.10 -46.82
CA GLU A 107 -4.01 20.26 -48.03
C GLU A 107 -4.29 21.08 -49.31
N SER A 108 -5.03 22.20 -49.20
CA SER A 108 -5.34 23.05 -50.35
C SER A 108 -4.11 23.79 -50.87
N PHE A 109 -3.23 24.25 -49.98
CA PHE A 109 -1.94 24.83 -50.39
C PHE A 109 -0.93 23.78 -50.85
N MET A 110 -1.04 22.54 -50.37
CA MET A 110 -0.14 21.44 -50.77
C MET A 110 -0.53 20.80 -52.11
N ALA A 111 -1.76 21.01 -52.59
CA ALA A 111 -2.26 20.44 -53.84
C ALA A 111 -1.37 20.82 -55.05
N GLY A 112 -0.87 19.82 -55.77
CA GLY A 112 0.01 20.00 -56.93
C GLY A 112 1.42 20.47 -56.60
N LYS A 113 1.83 20.48 -55.32
CA LYS A 113 3.15 20.93 -54.87
C LYS A 113 4.11 19.81 -54.44
N GLN A 114 3.68 18.56 -54.60
CA GLN A 114 4.51 17.38 -54.37
C GLN A 114 4.88 16.79 -55.73
N LEU A 115 6.17 16.69 -56.06
CA LEU A 115 6.67 16.22 -57.35
C LEU A 115 7.40 14.88 -57.18
N HIS A 116 7.20 13.98 -58.12
CA HIS A 116 7.96 12.74 -58.28
C HIS A 116 8.43 12.56 -59.71
N LEU A 117 9.40 11.67 -59.90
CA LEU A 117 9.86 11.29 -61.23
C LEU A 117 9.03 10.13 -61.78
N GLU A 118 8.48 10.31 -62.98
CA GLU A 118 7.81 9.27 -63.75
C GLU A 118 8.31 9.35 -65.19
N ASN A 119 8.93 8.27 -65.70
CA ASN A 119 9.49 8.21 -67.06
C ASN A 119 10.42 9.39 -67.40
N SER A 120 11.27 9.79 -66.46
CA SER A 120 12.19 10.94 -66.57
C SER A 120 11.50 12.32 -66.68
N LEU A 121 10.22 12.41 -66.35
CA LEU A 121 9.46 13.66 -66.24
C LEU A 121 9.05 13.89 -64.79
N LEU A 122 9.12 15.15 -64.34
CA LEU A 122 8.57 15.53 -63.04
C LEU A 122 7.06 15.68 -63.16
N VAL A 123 6.35 14.89 -62.37
CA VAL A 123 4.89 14.85 -62.33
C VAL A 123 4.43 15.17 -60.91
N ALA A 124 3.36 15.96 -60.81
CA ALA A 124 2.76 16.26 -59.52
C ALA A 124 1.99 15.04 -58.99
N TYR A 125 2.10 14.78 -57.69
CA TYR A 125 1.15 13.91 -57.02
C TYR A 125 -0.21 14.60 -56.91
N ASP A 126 -1.24 13.90 -57.36
CA ASP A 126 -2.62 14.36 -57.29
C ASP A 126 -3.57 13.14 -57.11
N PRO A 127 -4.32 13.03 -56.00
CA PRO A 127 -4.36 13.96 -54.88
C PRO A 127 -3.17 13.79 -53.92
N VAL A 128 -2.86 14.86 -53.20
CA VAL A 128 -2.05 14.82 -51.97
C VAL A 128 -3.01 14.68 -50.81
N VAL A 129 -2.77 13.72 -49.91
CA VAL A 129 -3.61 13.52 -48.71
C VAL A 129 -2.81 13.93 -47.50
N ALA A 130 -3.26 14.98 -46.80
CA ALA A 130 -2.58 15.53 -45.63
C ALA A 130 -3.61 15.89 -44.54
N ASN A 131 -4.43 14.93 -44.14
CA ASN A 131 -5.56 15.14 -43.22
C ASN A 131 -5.22 15.01 -41.73
N SER A 132 -3.93 14.89 -41.38
CA SER A 132 -3.50 14.77 -39.99
C SER A 132 -3.57 16.13 -39.29
N ALA A 133 -4.10 16.12 -38.07
CA ALA A 133 -4.19 17.27 -37.19
C ALA A 133 -3.98 16.88 -35.72
N TYR A 134 -3.49 17.81 -34.93
CA TYR A 134 -3.25 17.70 -33.50
C TYR A 134 -3.75 18.98 -32.81
N PHE A 135 -4.92 18.85 -32.18
CA PHE A 135 -5.63 19.90 -31.46
C PHE A 135 -5.70 19.58 -29.97
N GLN A 136 -4.56 19.64 -29.28
CA GLN A 136 -4.42 19.37 -27.85
C GLN A 136 -3.36 20.31 -27.26
N PRO A 137 -3.37 20.55 -25.93
CA PRO A 137 -2.32 21.28 -25.26
C PRO A 137 -0.95 20.77 -25.66
N SER A 138 -0.07 21.73 -25.89
CA SER A 138 1.21 21.51 -26.52
C SER A 138 2.20 20.81 -25.55
N CYS A 139 1.89 20.83 -24.24
CA CYS A 139 2.42 19.96 -23.19
C CYS A 139 1.34 19.07 -22.54
N SER A 140 0.44 18.43 -23.32
CA SER A 140 -0.50 17.46 -22.75
C SER A 140 0.28 16.34 -22.03
N GLU A 141 0.36 16.44 -20.71
CA GLU A 141 1.00 15.43 -19.90
C GLU A 141 0.15 14.16 -19.96
N THR A 142 0.74 13.07 -20.42
CA THR A 142 0.05 11.78 -20.48
C THR A 142 -0.27 11.34 -19.06
N LEU A 143 -1.57 11.19 -18.74
CA LEU A 143 -2.00 10.67 -17.45
C LEU A 143 -1.27 9.35 -17.11
N PRO A 144 -0.91 9.10 -15.85
CA PRO A 144 -0.37 7.83 -15.43
C PRO A 144 -1.35 6.70 -15.74
N ILE A 145 -0.83 5.55 -16.19
CA ILE A 145 -1.63 4.37 -16.50
C ILE A 145 -1.16 3.22 -15.63
N ILE A 146 -2.03 2.70 -14.78
CA ILE A 146 -1.74 1.50 -13.99
C ILE A 146 -2.22 0.25 -14.75
N PHE A 147 -1.35 -0.72 -14.97
CA PHE A 147 -1.68 -2.02 -15.57
C PHE A 147 -2.10 -3.04 -14.51
N ASP A 148 -1.22 -3.26 -13.53
CA ASP A 148 -1.45 -4.21 -12.44
C ASP A 148 -0.67 -3.86 -11.18
N PHE A 149 -0.85 -4.67 -10.14
CA PHE A 149 -0.07 -4.58 -8.90
C PHE A 149 0.05 -5.96 -8.26
N SER A 150 1.09 -6.21 -7.48
CA SER A 150 1.30 -7.48 -6.78
C SER A 150 2.03 -7.28 -5.46
N PRO A 151 1.68 -8.03 -4.40
CA PRO A 151 0.58 -9.00 -4.30
C PRO A 151 -0.81 -8.33 -4.26
N LYS A 152 -1.88 -9.15 -4.36
CA LYS A 152 -3.28 -8.67 -4.33
C LYS A 152 -3.89 -8.64 -2.93
N VAL A 153 -3.25 -9.31 -1.98
CA VAL A 153 -3.66 -9.44 -0.59
C VAL A 153 -2.45 -9.13 0.27
N VAL A 154 -2.63 -8.20 1.21
CA VAL A 154 -1.59 -7.64 2.08
C VAL A 154 -2.21 -7.26 3.43
N SER A 155 -1.39 -6.85 4.38
CA SER A 155 -1.84 -6.16 5.60
C SER A 155 -1.15 -4.79 5.72
N ALA A 156 -1.83 -3.82 6.31
CA ALA A 156 -1.31 -2.46 6.47
C ALA A 156 -0.52 -2.33 7.78
N GLY A 157 0.49 -1.45 7.80
CA GLY A 157 1.27 -1.12 8.99
C GLY A 157 2.33 -2.13 9.38
N ILE A 158 2.31 -3.35 8.81
CA ILE A 158 3.29 -4.41 9.12
C ILE A 158 4.53 -4.43 8.20
N GLY A 159 4.67 -3.44 7.31
CA GLY A 159 5.78 -3.36 6.36
C GLY A 159 5.60 -4.19 5.08
N ASN A 160 4.41 -4.75 4.82
CA ASN A 160 4.10 -5.34 3.52
C ASN A 160 4.24 -4.31 2.40
N GLU A 161 4.73 -4.77 1.26
CA GLU A 161 4.94 -3.95 0.07
C GLU A 161 4.04 -4.42 -1.07
N VAL A 162 3.70 -3.47 -1.95
CA VAL A 162 3.03 -3.72 -3.21
C VAL A 162 3.81 -3.06 -4.34
N THR A 163 4.06 -3.83 -5.39
CA THR A 163 4.66 -3.36 -6.64
C THR A 163 3.56 -3.07 -7.64
N ILE A 164 3.54 -1.85 -8.19
CA ILE A 164 2.57 -1.33 -9.16
C ILE A 164 3.29 -1.21 -10.50
N THR A 165 2.71 -1.76 -11.57
CA THR A 165 3.25 -1.67 -12.93
C THR A 165 2.35 -0.83 -13.82
N GLY A 166 2.95 -0.07 -14.73
CA GLY A 166 2.22 0.89 -15.56
C GLY A 166 3.07 1.62 -16.59
N LEU A 167 2.62 2.81 -16.97
CA LEU A 167 3.32 3.76 -17.84
C LEU A 167 3.05 5.19 -17.37
N ASN A 168 3.93 6.11 -17.76
CA ASN A 168 3.81 7.54 -17.54
C ASN A 168 3.77 7.91 -16.04
N PHE A 169 4.48 7.17 -15.19
CA PHE A 169 4.65 7.57 -13.79
C PHE A 169 5.67 8.69 -13.62
N GLY A 170 6.52 8.90 -14.63
CA GLY A 170 7.64 9.82 -14.59
C GLY A 170 8.84 9.28 -13.81
N GLY A 171 10.02 9.87 -14.03
CA GLY A 171 11.24 9.53 -13.30
C GLY A 171 11.31 10.13 -11.89
N ASP A 172 10.58 11.22 -11.64
CA ASP A 172 10.54 11.88 -10.34
C ASP A 172 9.47 11.25 -9.44
N LYS A 173 9.83 11.04 -8.16
CA LYS A 173 8.97 10.39 -7.17
C LYS A 173 7.68 11.18 -6.94
N GLY A 174 6.55 10.55 -7.24
CA GLY A 174 5.21 11.01 -6.89
C GLY A 174 4.68 10.37 -5.60
N LYS A 175 3.40 10.01 -5.60
CA LYS A 175 2.65 9.42 -4.48
C LYS A 175 1.86 8.20 -4.93
N VAL A 176 1.69 7.24 -4.03
CA VAL A 176 0.69 6.17 -4.19
C VAL A 176 -0.54 6.53 -3.37
N ILE A 177 -1.71 6.22 -3.92
CA ILE A 177 -3.01 6.54 -3.34
C ILE A 177 -3.68 5.24 -2.90
N PHE A 178 -4.07 5.16 -1.64
CA PHE A 178 -4.85 4.05 -1.09
C PHE A 178 -6.25 4.51 -0.68
N ARG A 179 -7.18 3.57 -0.62
CA ARG A 179 -8.46 3.79 0.05
C ARG A 179 -8.17 4.02 1.54
N ASP A 180 -8.71 5.09 2.11
CA ASP A 180 -8.68 5.32 3.55
C ASP A 180 -9.68 4.40 4.27
N ALA A 181 -9.20 3.66 5.26
CA ALA A 181 -9.97 2.74 6.10
C ALA A 181 -10.69 3.45 7.24
N ASP A 182 -10.25 4.65 7.64
CA ASP A 182 -10.88 5.44 8.70
C ASP A 182 -12.16 6.14 8.19
N SER A 183 -12.29 6.24 6.87
CA SER A 183 -13.49 6.72 6.22
C SER A 183 -14.32 5.60 5.58
N PRO A 184 -15.55 5.35 6.06
CA PRO A 184 -16.48 4.44 5.40
C PRO A 184 -16.90 4.94 4.01
N THR A 185 -16.70 6.24 3.72
CA THR A 185 -16.98 6.85 2.40
C THR A 185 -15.80 6.70 1.44
N THR A 186 -16.01 6.89 0.13
CA THR A 186 -14.99 6.69 -0.92
C THR A 186 -13.84 7.71 -0.94
N LEU A 187 -13.31 8.07 0.23
CA LEU A 187 -12.11 8.87 0.37
C LEU A 187 -10.87 8.03 0.05
N TYR A 188 -9.88 8.71 -0.47
CA TYR A 188 -8.58 8.16 -0.78
C TYR A 188 -7.53 9.10 -0.22
N ASP A 189 -6.44 8.54 0.27
CA ASP A 189 -5.34 9.32 0.84
C ASP A 189 -3.99 8.79 0.36
N LYS A 190 -2.98 9.65 0.49
CA LYS A 190 -1.67 9.48 -0.12
C LYS A 190 -0.69 8.87 0.87
N THR A 191 0.21 8.03 0.38
CA THR A 191 1.33 7.52 1.16
C THR A 191 2.29 8.64 1.56
N LEU A 192 2.95 8.47 2.71
CA LEU A 192 4.11 9.30 3.04
C LEU A 192 5.27 9.02 2.07
N SER A 193 6.17 9.99 1.89
CA SER A 193 7.31 9.83 0.97
C SER A 193 8.25 8.67 1.36
N VAL A 194 8.31 8.37 2.66
CA VAL A 194 9.12 7.28 3.24
C VAL A 194 8.56 5.89 2.94
N ASP A 195 7.27 5.79 2.60
CA ASP A 195 6.64 4.51 2.26
C ASP A 195 6.92 4.10 0.81
N ILE A 196 7.31 5.04 -0.05
CA ILE A 196 7.74 4.74 -1.43
C ILE A 196 9.17 4.20 -1.41
N VAL A 197 9.30 2.90 -1.60
CA VAL A 197 10.56 2.14 -1.58
C VAL A 197 11.35 2.38 -2.87
N GLU A 198 10.69 2.21 -4.02
CA GLU A 198 11.27 2.42 -5.36
C GLU A 198 10.27 3.10 -6.29
N TRP A 199 10.76 3.94 -7.20
CA TRP A 199 9.95 4.67 -8.18
C TRP A 199 10.66 4.73 -9.53
N ALA A 200 9.97 4.29 -10.58
CA ALA A 200 10.36 4.40 -11.97
C ALA A 200 9.11 4.65 -12.84
N ASP A 201 9.32 5.04 -14.10
CA ASP A 201 8.22 5.39 -15.01
C ASP A 201 7.23 4.24 -15.26
N GLU A 202 7.70 3.00 -15.20
CA GLU A 202 6.90 1.80 -15.48
C GLU A 202 6.63 0.93 -14.24
N GLU A 203 7.29 1.22 -13.10
CA GLU A 203 7.21 0.39 -11.90
C GLU A 203 7.41 1.21 -10.62
N ILE A 204 6.55 0.99 -9.62
CA ILE A 204 6.62 1.61 -8.30
C ILE A 204 6.51 0.53 -7.23
N THR A 205 7.41 0.50 -6.25
CA THR A 205 7.27 -0.34 -5.05
C THR A 205 7.01 0.54 -3.84
N THR A 206 5.92 0.27 -3.13
CA THR A 206 5.52 1.03 -1.94
C THR A 206 5.10 0.10 -0.81
N LYS A 207 5.32 0.52 0.43
CA LYS A 207 4.69 -0.07 1.59
C LYS A 207 3.19 0.21 1.60
N VAL A 208 2.45 -0.62 2.33
CA VAL A 208 1.03 -0.43 2.63
C VAL A 208 0.93 0.09 4.08
N PRO A 209 0.84 1.41 4.30
CA PRO A 209 1.01 1.99 5.63
C PRO A 209 -0.30 2.06 6.43
N SER A 210 -0.18 2.11 7.76
CA SER A 210 -1.26 2.52 8.68
C SER A 210 -1.26 4.01 8.99
N ILE A 211 -0.38 4.80 8.33
CA ILE A 211 -0.40 6.26 8.42
C ILE A 211 -0.22 6.82 7.01
N LEU A 212 -1.26 7.46 6.50
CA LEU A 212 -1.29 8.23 5.25
C LEU A 212 -1.10 9.73 5.57
N GLU A 213 -0.94 10.57 4.55
CA GLU A 213 -0.61 12.01 4.71
C GLU A 213 -1.61 12.79 5.58
N ASN A 214 -2.89 12.42 5.57
CA ASN A 214 -3.94 13.03 6.37
C ASN A 214 -4.33 12.17 7.58
N SER A 215 -3.38 11.36 8.08
CA SER A 215 -3.55 10.43 9.20
C SER A 215 -4.54 9.29 8.93
N GLY A 216 -4.85 8.99 7.66
CA GLY A 216 -5.68 7.85 7.29
C GLY A 216 -4.94 6.51 7.34
N THR A 217 -5.67 5.41 7.37
CA THR A 217 -5.12 4.05 7.28
C THR A 217 -5.34 3.44 5.89
N ALA A 218 -4.32 2.79 5.29
CA ALA A 218 -4.52 2.12 4.01
C ALA A 218 -5.47 0.91 4.16
N GLY A 219 -6.61 0.96 3.48
CA GLY A 219 -7.67 -0.03 3.53
C GLY A 219 -7.92 -0.79 2.23
N THR A 220 -8.79 -1.80 2.31
CA THR A 220 -9.25 -2.56 1.14
C THR A 220 -9.94 -1.63 0.14
N GLY A 221 -9.41 -1.55 -1.08
CA GLY A 221 -9.93 -0.62 -2.06
C GLY A 221 -9.08 -0.52 -3.31
N ARG A 222 -9.40 0.47 -4.15
CA ARG A 222 -8.63 0.73 -5.37
C ARG A 222 -7.29 1.39 -5.01
N VAL A 223 -6.29 1.13 -5.83
CA VAL A 223 -4.97 1.75 -5.73
C VAL A 223 -4.82 2.77 -6.86
N GLY A 224 -4.23 3.92 -6.55
CA GLY A 224 -3.94 4.98 -7.50
C GLY A 224 -2.49 5.42 -7.43
N VAL A 225 -2.10 6.23 -8.41
CA VAL A 225 -0.79 6.86 -8.52
C VAL A 225 -1.03 8.33 -8.84
N GLU A 226 -0.32 9.20 -8.14
CA GLU A 226 -0.17 10.61 -8.47
C GLU A 226 1.31 10.86 -8.80
N THR A 227 1.59 11.40 -9.98
CA THR A 227 2.95 11.71 -10.44
C THR A 227 3.46 13.00 -9.81
N ALA A 228 4.75 13.28 -9.92
CA ALA A 228 5.37 14.47 -9.30
C ALA A 228 4.78 15.82 -9.78
N ASN A 229 4.22 15.86 -10.99
CA ASN A 229 3.47 16.99 -11.57
C ASN A 229 1.97 17.00 -11.19
N SER A 230 1.56 16.19 -10.21
CA SER A 230 0.18 16.13 -9.69
C SER A 230 -0.89 15.57 -10.64
N LEU A 231 -0.50 14.89 -11.72
CA LEU A 231 -1.45 14.09 -12.49
C LEU A 231 -1.77 12.82 -11.71
N SER A 232 -3.03 12.40 -11.70
CA SER A 232 -3.43 11.23 -10.95
C SER A 232 -4.34 10.29 -11.72
N THR A 233 -4.24 9.01 -11.38
CA THR A 233 -5.15 7.96 -11.83
C THR A 233 -5.50 7.06 -10.65
N ILE A 234 -6.74 6.58 -10.60
CA ILE A 234 -7.18 5.55 -9.65
C ILE A 234 -7.78 4.41 -10.47
N ARG A 235 -7.19 3.20 -10.39
CA ARG A 235 -7.61 2.08 -11.25
C ARG A 235 -8.75 1.26 -10.61
N ILE A 236 -9.48 0.53 -11.43
CA ILE A 236 -10.66 -0.26 -11.02
C ILE A 236 -10.39 -1.50 -10.16
N LYS A 237 -9.17 -2.08 -10.18
CA LYS A 237 -8.84 -3.33 -9.45
C LYS A 237 -8.62 -3.03 -7.97
N LYS A 238 -9.20 -3.85 -7.10
CA LYS A 238 -9.11 -3.70 -5.63
C LYS A 238 -7.93 -4.48 -5.06
N LEU A 239 -7.16 -3.84 -4.19
CA LEU A 239 -6.24 -4.45 -3.24
C LEU A 239 -7.03 -4.87 -2.01
N THR A 240 -6.81 -6.08 -1.51
CA THR A 240 -7.38 -6.54 -0.24
C THR A 240 -6.35 -6.29 0.87
N VAL A 241 -6.76 -5.50 1.86
CA VAL A 241 -6.01 -5.32 3.10
C VAL A 241 -6.70 -6.18 4.17
N ASN A 242 -6.03 -7.21 4.69
CA ASN A 242 -6.62 -8.14 5.66
C ASN A 242 -6.88 -7.44 6.99
N TYR A 243 -5.86 -6.81 7.56
CA TYR A 243 -5.91 -6.04 8.80
C TYR A 243 -4.91 -4.89 8.71
N ALA A 244 -5.02 -3.95 9.65
CA ALA A 244 -4.08 -2.86 9.82
C ALA A 244 -3.54 -2.86 11.25
N VAL A 245 -2.26 -2.56 11.41
CA VAL A 245 -1.60 -2.44 12.72
C VAL A 245 -1.11 -1.01 12.90
N ILE A 246 -1.39 -0.43 14.07
CA ILE A 246 -1.05 0.95 14.41
C ILE A 246 0.47 1.15 14.40
N ASN A 247 0.88 2.16 13.65
CA ASN A 247 2.23 2.72 13.72
C ASN A 247 2.20 4.08 14.42
N ASN A 248 3.38 4.52 14.87
CA ASN A 248 3.58 5.83 15.47
C ASN A 248 4.68 6.57 14.72
N ILE A 249 4.47 7.87 14.46
CA ILE A 249 5.53 8.79 14.03
C ILE A 249 5.89 9.66 15.24
N PRO A 250 7.03 9.41 15.90
CA PRO A 250 7.48 10.19 17.03
C PRO A 250 7.58 11.69 16.72
N GLN A 251 7.37 12.52 17.73
CA GLN A 251 7.58 13.96 17.59
C GLN A 251 9.01 14.21 17.10
N PHE A 252 9.16 14.86 15.94
CA PHE A 252 10.43 15.14 15.24
C PHE A 252 11.04 13.99 14.40
N ASP A 253 10.31 12.90 14.17
CA ASP A 253 10.67 11.88 13.18
C ASP A 253 9.76 11.99 11.93
N THR A 254 10.14 11.31 10.86
CA THR A 254 9.36 11.11 9.65
C THR A 254 9.09 9.63 9.36
N ILE A 255 9.70 8.74 10.15
CA ILE A 255 9.60 7.29 9.99
C ILE A 255 8.47 6.76 10.90
N PRO A 256 7.51 6.01 10.35
CA PRO A 256 6.53 5.29 11.15
C PRO A 256 7.15 4.03 11.77
N TYR A 257 6.94 3.81 13.06
CA TYR A 257 7.36 2.63 13.80
C TYR A 257 6.15 1.87 14.35
N ARG A 258 6.18 0.54 14.26
CA ARG A 258 5.15 -0.31 14.86
C ARG A 258 5.15 -0.18 16.38
N VAL A 259 3.95 -0.13 16.96
CA VAL A 259 3.77 -0.07 18.43
C VAL A 259 3.50 -1.47 18.97
N SER A 260 4.18 -1.83 20.06
CA SER A 260 4.05 -3.14 20.72
C SER A 260 3.30 -3.05 22.05
N LEU A 261 2.75 -4.19 22.49
CA LEU A 261 2.17 -4.38 23.81
C LEU A 261 3.21 -4.87 24.80
N ILE A 262 3.22 -4.32 26.01
CA ILE A 262 4.12 -4.71 27.10
C ILE A 262 3.35 -5.39 28.23
N GLN A 263 4.10 -6.01 29.14
CA GLN A 263 3.64 -6.39 30.46
C GLN A 263 3.73 -5.16 31.38
N GLN A 264 2.67 -4.36 31.42
CA GLN A 264 2.61 -3.12 32.21
C GLN A 264 2.51 -3.40 33.72
N ASP A 265 1.95 -4.55 34.10
CA ASP A 265 1.71 -4.99 35.48
C ASP A 265 2.31 -6.40 35.72
N GLU A 266 2.73 -6.71 36.95
CA GLU A 266 3.42 -7.99 37.28
C GLU A 266 2.71 -9.25 36.73
N ASN A 267 3.21 -9.81 35.63
CA ASN A 267 2.67 -10.97 34.87
C ASN A 267 1.28 -10.75 34.25
N ILE A 268 0.86 -9.51 34.00
CA ILE A 268 -0.38 -9.16 33.30
C ILE A 268 -0.03 -8.07 32.27
N GLY A 269 -0.61 -8.16 31.07
CA GLY A 269 -0.45 -7.14 30.04
C GLY A 269 -0.89 -5.76 30.49
N TYR A 270 -2.20 -5.55 30.58
CA TYR A 270 -2.79 -4.25 30.96
C TYR A 270 -3.95 -4.47 31.92
N LYS A 271 -4.02 -3.65 32.97
CA LYS A 271 -5.15 -3.61 33.88
C LYS A 271 -6.04 -2.42 33.55
N PHE A 272 -7.34 -2.68 33.40
CA PHE A 272 -8.34 -1.65 33.17
C PHE A 272 -9.12 -1.36 34.44
N ALA A 273 -9.13 -0.09 34.86
CA ALA A 273 -10.11 0.39 35.81
C ALA A 273 -11.41 0.77 35.09
N ILE A 274 -12.54 0.60 35.76
CA ILE A 274 -13.85 0.97 35.21
C ILE A 274 -14.39 2.15 36.01
N ASP A 275 -14.84 3.19 35.31
CA ASP A 275 -15.57 4.27 35.96
C ASP A 275 -16.86 3.76 36.62
N SER A 276 -17.11 4.24 37.84
CA SER A 276 -18.27 3.87 38.64
C SER A 276 -19.61 4.20 37.98
N PHE A 277 -19.73 5.28 37.19
CA PHE A 277 -21.00 5.56 36.49
C PHE A 277 -21.27 4.57 35.35
N LEU A 278 -20.21 4.08 34.71
CA LEU A 278 -20.26 3.00 33.72
C LEU A 278 -20.56 1.65 34.36
N ALA A 279 -19.81 1.27 35.39
CA ALA A 279 -19.99 0.01 36.09
C ALA A 279 -21.37 -0.14 36.76
N ASN A 280 -22.03 0.97 37.13
CA ASN A 280 -23.36 0.96 37.71
C ASN A 280 -24.49 0.66 36.71
N GLN A 281 -24.21 0.66 35.40
CA GLN A 281 -25.20 0.26 34.40
C GLN A 281 -25.40 -1.27 34.41
N PRO A 282 -26.65 -1.77 34.52
CA PRO A 282 -26.89 -3.21 34.59
C PRO A 282 -26.33 -3.97 33.38
N GLY A 283 -25.49 -4.97 33.63
CA GLY A 283 -24.91 -5.84 32.60
C GLY A 283 -23.54 -5.38 32.07
N VAL A 284 -23.16 -4.11 32.27
CA VAL A 284 -21.93 -3.55 31.68
C VAL A 284 -20.66 -4.22 32.15
N SER A 285 -20.48 -4.44 33.46
CA SER A 285 -19.26 -5.11 33.96
C SER A 285 -19.09 -6.50 33.34
N ALA A 286 -20.19 -7.25 33.18
CA ALA A 286 -20.16 -8.56 32.53
C ALA A 286 -19.81 -8.47 31.04
N CYS A 287 -20.28 -7.43 30.33
CA CYS A 287 -19.89 -7.16 28.95
C CYS A 287 -18.40 -6.84 28.82
N ILE A 288 -17.85 -6.02 29.73
CA ILE A 288 -16.43 -5.67 29.75
C ILE A 288 -15.58 -6.92 30.01
N ASP A 289 -15.89 -7.69 31.06
CA ASP A 289 -15.19 -8.94 31.37
C ASP A 289 -15.22 -9.91 30.19
N LYS A 290 -16.37 -10.04 29.53
CA LYS A 290 -16.53 -10.89 28.34
C LYS A 290 -15.71 -10.38 27.16
N ALA A 291 -15.66 -9.07 26.92
CA ALA A 291 -14.94 -8.50 25.79
C ALA A 291 -13.41 -8.66 25.94
N LEU A 292 -12.90 -8.39 27.15
CA LEU A 292 -11.50 -8.64 27.50
C LEU A 292 -11.15 -10.12 27.32
N PHE A 293 -12.01 -11.02 27.83
CA PHE A 293 -11.82 -12.45 27.71
C PHE A 293 -11.85 -12.94 26.26
N GLU A 294 -12.78 -12.46 25.44
CA GLU A 294 -12.90 -12.85 24.03
C GLU A 294 -11.61 -12.51 23.27
N LEU A 295 -11.13 -11.27 23.32
CA LEU A 295 -9.88 -10.90 22.64
C LEU A 295 -8.67 -11.66 23.19
N SER A 296 -8.59 -11.82 24.52
CA SER A 296 -7.54 -12.64 25.15
C SER A 296 -7.55 -14.08 24.61
N CYS A 297 -8.72 -14.65 24.33
CA CYS A 297 -8.85 -15.97 23.73
C CYS A 297 -8.50 -16.04 22.24
N GLN A 298 -8.59 -14.93 21.51
CA GLN A 298 -8.26 -14.88 20.09
C GLN A 298 -6.77 -14.67 19.84
N THR A 299 -6.10 -13.87 20.69
CA THR A 299 -4.75 -13.37 20.44
C THR A 299 -3.71 -13.79 21.49
N GLY A 300 -4.16 -14.19 22.69
CA GLY A 300 -3.27 -14.49 23.81
C GLY A 300 -2.82 -13.25 24.59
N VAL A 301 -3.37 -12.06 24.29
CA VAL A 301 -3.18 -10.88 25.13
C VAL A 301 -3.76 -11.15 26.52
N THR A 302 -3.13 -10.63 27.57
CA THR A 302 -3.74 -10.64 28.91
C THR A 302 -4.16 -9.27 29.38
N TRP A 303 -5.44 -9.16 29.69
CA TRP A 303 -6.02 -8.01 30.32
C TRP A 303 -6.92 -8.41 31.48
N GLU A 304 -6.99 -7.54 32.48
CA GLU A 304 -7.83 -7.76 33.65
C GLU A 304 -8.52 -6.46 34.07
N VAL A 305 -9.71 -6.60 34.66
CA VAL A 305 -10.35 -5.50 35.38
C VAL A 305 -9.75 -5.42 36.78
N THR A 306 -9.17 -4.26 37.14
CA THR A 306 -8.52 -4.11 38.45
C THR A 306 -9.45 -3.58 39.53
N THR A 307 -10.20 -2.51 39.24
CA THR A 307 -11.05 -1.85 40.23
C THR A 307 -12.16 -1.09 39.55
N ILE A 308 -13.23 -0.82 40.31
CA ILE A 308 -14.16 0.26 40.00
C ILE A 308 -13.67 1.50 40.75
N LEU A 309 -13.58 2.64 40.06
CA LEU A 309 -13.16 3.90 40.66
C LEU A 309 -14.09 5.04 40.25
N ASN A 310 -14.14 6.10 41.06
CA ASN A 310 -14.87 7.31 40.70
C ASN A 310 -13.98 8.15 39.76
N PHE A 311 -14.18 7.99 38.46
CA PHE A 311 -13.38 8.67 37.44
C PHE A 311 -14.09 9.94 36.99
N GLN A 312 -13.38 11.07 36.95
CA GLN A 312 -13.96 12.34 36.48
C GLN A 312 -13.54 12.66 35.05
N GLY A 313 -13.81 11.72 34.13
CA GLY A 313 -14.09 11.99 32.72
C GLY A 313 -13.01 12.68 31.88
N ASN A 314 -11.72 12.36 32.08
CA ASN A 314 -10.68 12.82 31.15
C ASN A 314 -9.59 11.75 30.99
N ALA A 315 -9.30 11.38 29.74
CA ALA A 315 -8.24 10.44 29.36
C ALA A 315 -6.84 11.06 29.57
N ALA A 316 -6.44 11.17 30.84
CA ALA A 316 -5.14 11.70 31.23
C ALA A 316 -4.03 10.70 30.92
N ILE A 317 -2.85 11.19 30.52
CA ILE A 317 -1.66 10.36 30.35
C ILE A 317 -1.02 10.19 31.73
N ASP A 318 -1.41 9.14 32.47
CA ASP A 318 -1.00 8.88 33.86
C ASP A 318 -0.51 7.44 34.12
N GLY A 319 -0.42 6.63 33.06
CA GLY A 319 0.00 5.24 33.11
C GLY A 319 -1.08 4.27 33.62
N LYS A 320 -2.34 4.71 33.71
CA LYS A 320 -3.46 3.86 34.10
C LYS A 320 -4.46 3.76 32.98
N ASN A 321 -4.88 2.53 32.70
CA ASN A 321 -5.88 2.30 31.65
C ASN A 321 -7.28 2.39 32.25
N VAL A 322 -8.14 3.25 31.72
CA VAL A 322 -9.50 3.44 32.24
C VAL A 322 -10.55 3.30 31.13
N ILE A 323 -11.62 2.55 31.41
CA ILE A 323 -12.83 2.50 30.58
C ILE A 323 -13.91 3.36 31.27
N PHE A 324 -14.41 4.40 30.60
CA PHE A 324 -15.28 5.39 31.22
C PHE A 324 -16.36 5.96 30.30
N TRP A 325 -17.38 6.57 30.90
CA TRP A 325 -18.37 7.37 30.17
C TRP A 325 -17.82 8.74 29.78
N GLY A 326 -17.79 8.98 28.48
CA GLY A 326 -17.40 10.23 27.84
C GLY A 326 -18.55 11.19 27.58
N GLY A 327 -18.21 12.48 27.57
CA GLY A 327 -19.13 13.58 27.33
C GLY A 327 -19.17 14.09 25.89
N SER A 328 -18.42 13.48 24.97
CA SER A 328 -18.57 13.51 23.51
C SER A 328 -17.23 13.08 22.88
N PRO A 329 -17.05 11.83 22.42
CA PRO A 329 -15.97 11.57 21.47
C PRO A 329 -16.22 12.44 20.23
N ALA A 330 -15.17 12.80 19.48
CA ALA A 330 -15.24 13.77 18.39
C ALA A 330 -16.47 13.54 17.45
N ASP A 331 -17.44 14.43 17.57
CA ASP A 331 -18.68 14.70 16.81
C ASP A 331 -19.62 13.60 16.26
N THR A 332 -19.32 12.29 16.27
CA THR A 332 -20.34 11.23 16.01
C THR A 332 -19.96 9.83 16.50
N ALA A 333 -18.73 9.65 16.99
CA ALA A 333 -18.22 8.32 17.32
C ALA A 333 -19.01 7.66 18.48
N LEU A 334 -19.09 6.33 18.42
CA LEU A 334 -19.73 5.52 19.46
C LEU A 334 -18.85 5.38 20.71
N ALA A 335 -17.54 5.30 20.50
CA ALA A 335 -16.51 5.34 21.53
C ALA A 335 -15.19 5.81 20.89
N HIS A 336 -14.15 5.97 21.71
CA HIS A 336 -12.82 6.36 21.27
C HIS A 336 -11.76 5.76 22.20
N THR A 337 -10.76 5.10 21.62
CA THR A 337 -9.57 4.65 22.32
C THR A 337 -8.49 5.71 22.21
N HIS A 338 -8.13 6.32 23.33
CA HIS A 338 -7.12 7.36 23.41
C HIS A 338 -5.72 6.76 23.33
N LEU A 339 -5.17 6.81 22.12
CA LEU A 339 -3.81 6.43 21.78
C LEU A 339 -3.04 7.66 21.24
N GLY A 340 -1.73 7.55 21.06
CA GLY A 340 -0.92 8.63 20.49
C GLY A 340 -0.13 9.48 21.47
N GLY A 341 0.77 10.30 20.92
CA GLY A 341 1.59 11.25 21.68
C GLY A 341 2.45 10.59 22.75
N GLU A 342 2.44 11.16 23.95
CA GLU A 342 3.26 10.69 25.08
C GLU A 342 2.80 9.34 25.67
N ARG A 343 1.67 8.78 25.19
CA ARG A 343 1.23 7.42 25.54
C ARG A 343 2.16 6.36 24.92
N TYR A 344 2.79 6.68 23.79
CA TYR A 344 3.81 5.84 23.19
C TYR A 344 5.19 6.15 23.76
N GLN A 345 5.89 5.12 24.18
CA GLN A 345 7.23 5.21 24.76
C GLN A 345 8.23 4.46 23.89
N GLY A 346 9.42 5.04 23.74
CA GLY A 346 10.49 4.47 22.93
C GLY A 346 11.45 3.62 23.76
N CYS A 347 11.97 2.56 23.17
CA CYS A 347 13.05 1.74 23.75
C CYS A 347 13.98 1.24 22.64
N LEU A 348 15.15 0.73 23.05
CA LEU A 348 16.10 0.09 22.14
C LEU A 348 16.09 -1.42 22.39
N ASN A 349 15.98 -2.19 21.32
CA ASN A 349 16.14 -3.63 21.41
C ASN A 349 17.62 -4.01 21.63
N SER A 350 17.91 -5.30 21.81
CA SER A 350 19.28 -5.81 22.03
C SER A 350 20.23 -5.58 20.85
N ASN A 351 19.71 -5.30 19.65
CA ASN A 351 20.50 -4.96 18.47
C ASN A 351 20.74 -3.43 18.35
N GLY A 352 20.10 -2.62 19.19
CA GLY A 352 20.14 -1.17 19.14
C GLY A 352 19.08 -0.55 18.22
N ASP A 353 18.10 -1.32 17.75
CA ASP A 353 17.03 -0.80 16.90
C ASP A 353 15.94 -0.12 17.74
N GLN A 354 15.44 1.01 17.23
CA GLN A 354 14.38 1.79 17.85
C GLN A 354 13.04 1.04 17.78
N ASN A 355 12.40 0.90 18.94
CA ASN A 355 11.09 0.28 19.11
C ASN A 355 10.17 1.19 19.92
N TYR A 356 8.87 0.98 19.77
CA TYR A 356 7.84 1.71 20.51
C TYR A 356 6.84 0.76 21.16
N TYR A 357 6.35 1.15 22.33
CA TYR A 357 5.30 0.44 23.05
C TYR A 357 4.27 1.41 23.62
N ILE A 358 3.07 0.91 23.86
CA ILE A 358 1.98 1.68 24.47
C ILE A 358 2.03 1.54 25.99
N ASN A 359 2.09 2.66 26.70
CA ASN A 359 2.18 2.71 28.16
C ASN A 359 0.88 3.16 28.84
N ASP A 360 -0.12 3.61 28.08
CA ASP A 360 -1.35 4.15 28.65
C ASP A 360 -2.50 4.10 27.64
N VAL A 361 -3.58 3.38 27.98
CA VAL A 361 -4.75 3.19 27.12
C VAL A 361 -6.04 3.56 27.84
N ASP A 362 -6.67 4.66 27.44
CA ASP A 362 -7.99 5.02 27.94
C ASP A 362 -9.06 4.78 26.88
N ILE A 363 -10.21 4.22 27.28
CA ILE A 363 -11.35 3.98 26.40
C ILE A 363 -12.54 4.83 26.87
N GLU A 364 -12.94 5.77 26.03
CA GLU A 364 -14.06 6.66 26.25
C GLU A 364 -15.29 6.18 25.49
N ILE A 365 -16.36 5.82 26.20
CA ILE A 365 -17.62 5.40 25.58
C ILE A 365 -18.59 6.57 25.55
N ASN A 366 -19.26 6.83 24.42
CA ASN A 366 -20.18 7.96 24.31
C ASN A 366 -21.44 7.76 25.19
N ALA A 367 -21.60 8.57 26.24
CA ALA A 367 -22.71 8.44 27.19
C ALA A 367 -24.08 8.86 26.63
N PHE A 368 -24.15 9.49 25.46
CA PHE A 368 -25.41 10.00 24.90
C PHE A 368 -26.12 9.04 23.94
N ASN A 369 -25.48 7.94 23.57
CA ASN A 369 -26.07 6.94 22.70
C ASN A 369 -27.05 6.03 23.46
N ALA A 370 -28.02 5.48 22.73
CA ALA A 370 -28.91 4.46 23.26
C ALA A 370 -28.19 3.11 23.20
N TRP A 371 -27.77 2.59 24.36
CA TRP A 371 -26.97 1.37 24.47
C TRP A 371 -27.78 0.14 24.85
N HIS A 372 -27.41 -0.98 24.25
CA HIS A 372 -27.79 -2.32 24.68
C HIS A 372 -26.67 -2.94 25.54
N PHE A 373 -27.02 -3.39 26.74
CA PHE A 373 -26.07 -3.86 27.76
C PHE A 373 -26.09 -5.39 27.98
N ASP A 374 -26.66 -6.17 27.05
CA ASP A 374 -26.67 -7.63 27.14
C ASP A 374 -25.70 -8.25 26.11
N CYS A 375 -24.60 -8.79 26.62
CA CYS A 375 -23.60 -9.48 25.81
C CYS A 375 -23.89 -10.98 25.59
N ASN A 376 -24.95 -11.54 26.17
CA ASN A 376 -25.27 -12.97 26.10
C ASN A 376 -26.41 -13.30 25.13
N SER A 377 -27.25 -12.32 24.82
CA SER A 377 -28.28 -12.41 23.77
C SER A 377 -27.73 -11.98 22.42
N ASP A 378 -28.00 -12.74 21.36
CA ASP A 378 -27.71 -12.33 19.98
C ASP A 378 -28.73 -11.32 19.43
N THR A 379 -29.84 -11.09 20.14
CA THR A 379 -30.89 -10.17 19.71
C THR A 379 -30.66 -8.78 20.31
N ILE A 380 -30.40 -7.81 19.44
CA ILE A 380 -30.26 -6.39 19.82
C ILE A 380 -31.60 -5.67 19.61
N PRO A 381 -32.11 -4.94 20.62
CA PRO A 381 -33.31 -4.13 20.47
C PRO A 381 -33.17 -3.07 19.37
N ALA A 382 -34.22 -2.90 18.57
CA ALA A 382 -34.27 -1.85 17.56
C ALA A 382 -34.07 -0.47 18.21
N GLY A 383 -33.24 0.38 17.57
CA GLY A 383 -32.95 1.72 18.07
C GLY A 383 -31.79 1.81 19.08
N THR A 384 -31.09 0.69 19.35
CA THR A 384 -29.93 0.66 20.26
C THR A 384 -28.65 0.20 19.56
N TYR A 385 -27.51 0.71 20.02
CA TYR A 385 -26.18 0.22 19.67
C TYR A 385 -25.73 -0.86 20.64
N ASP A 386 -25.00 -1.84 20.15
CA ASP A 386 -24.48 -2.91 20.98
C ASP A 386 -23.19 -2.50 21.71
N LEU A 387 -23.27 -2.34 23.04
CA LEU A 387 -22.09 -1.95 23.83
C LEU A 387 -21.00 -3.02 23.76
N PHE A 388 -21.38 -4.30 23.75
CA PHE A 388 -20.41 -5.40 23.74
C PHE A 388 -19.54 -5.38 22.48
N TYR A 389 -20.14 -5.19 21.31
CA TYR A 389 -19.41 -5.02 20.07
C TYR A 389 -18.48 -3.80 20.10
N VAL A 390 -18.97 -2.64 20.56
CA VAL A 390 -18.15 -1.42 20.63
C VAL A 390 -16.97 -1.63 21.59
N LEU A 391 -17.18 -2.27 22.74
CA LEU A 391 -16.09 -2.64 23.65
C LEU A 391 -15.05 -3.53 22.98
N LEU A 392 -15.46 -4.53 22.20
CA LEU A 392 -14.52 -5.36 21.43
C LEU A 392 -13.72 -4.54 20.42
N HIS A 393 -14.37 -3.60 19.72
CA HIS A 393 -13.73 -2.73 18.75
C HIS A 393 -12.68 -1.82 19.40
N GLU A 394 -13.04 -1.12 20.48
CA GLU A 394 -12.12 -0.25 21.21
C GLU A 394 -10.98 -1.03 21.86
N LEU A 395 -11.26 -2.21 22.40
CA LEU A 395 -10.21 -3.08 22.91
C LEU A 395 -9.29 -3.60 21.79
N ALA A 396 -9.79 -3.79 20.57
CA ALA A 396 -8.94 -4.13 19.44
C ALA A 396 -8.02 -2.95 19.03
N HIS A 397 -8.47 -1.70 19.14
CA HIS A 397 -7.56 -0.54 19.12
C HIS A 397 -6.55 -0.56 20.26
N ALA A 398 -6.97 -0.89 21.49
CA ALA A 398 -6.05 -1.10 22.62
C ALA A 398 -5.05 -2.24 22.35
N HIS A 399 -5.38 -3.17 21.45
CA HIS A 399 -4.52 -4.22 20.93
C HIS A 399 -3.66 -3.76 19.73
N MET A 400 -3.56 -2.46 19.47
CA MET A 400 -2.80 -1.87 18.36
C MET A 400 -3.33 -2.26 16.96
N LEU A 401 -4.58 -2.69 16.84
CA LEU A 401 -5.22 -2.80 15.53
C LEU A 401 -5.77 -1.45 15.10
N ASP A 402 -5.66 -1.17 13.81
CA ASP A 402 -6.22 0.02 13.18
C ASP A 402 -7.44 -0.35 12.35
N HIS A 403 -8.17 0.66 11.87
CA HIS A 403 -9.38 0.42 11.09
C HIS A 403 -9.11 -0.42 9.83
N ALA A 404 -10.07 -1.26 9.49
CA ALA A 404 -10.00 -2.14 8.33
C ALA A 404 -11.34 -2.26 7.60
N LEU A 405 -11.29 -2.21 6.28
CA LEU A 405 -12.42 -2.45 5.37
C LEU A 405 -12.34 -3.85 4.74
N PRO A 406 -13.43 -4.46 4.26
CA PRO A 406 -14.82 -3.95 4.21
C PRO A 406 -15.66 -4.38 5.42
N ASP A 407 -16.99 -4.20 5.33
CA ASP A 407 -17.98 -4.71 6.29
C ASP A 407 -17.74 -6.16 6.71
N GLY A 408 -18.03 -6.46 7.98
CA GLY A 408 -17.89 -7.80 8.58
C GLY A 408 -16.59 -8.00 9.36
N LYS A 409 -15.70 -7.01 9.38
CA LYS A 409 -14.54 -6.96 10.27
C LYS A 409 -14.88 -6.25 11.57
N LEU A 410 -14.29 -6.70 12.68
CA LEU A 410 -14.39 -6.01 13.97
C LEU A 410 -13.89 -4.58 13.85
N MET A 411 -12.76 -4.38 13.15
CA MET A 411 -12.13 -3.07 12.97
C MET A 411 -12.78 -2.19 11.88
N HIS A 412 -14.01 -2.48 11.44
CA HIS A 412 -14.71 -1.56 10.56
C HIS A 412 -15.03 -0.25 11.32
N PRO A 413 -14.77 0.95 10.75
CA PRO A 413 -14.87 2.24 11.48
C PRO A 413 -16.31 2.65 11.85
N THR A 414 -17.32 1.92 11.37
CA THR A 414 -18.73 2.20 11.67
C THR A 414 -19.50 0.96 12.03
N LEU A 415 -20.48 1.14 12.93
CA LEU A 415 -21.47 0.14 13.30
C LEU A 415 -22.89 0.73 13.14
N GLY A 416 -23.78 -0.01 12.50
CA GLY A 416 -25.20 0.34 12.42
C GLY A 416 -25.97 0.03 13.71
N VAL A 417 -27.12 0.70 13.87
CA VAL A 417 -28.05 0.42 14.97
C VAL A 417 -28.61 -1.00 14.85
N GLY A 418 -28.63 -1.75 15.95
CA GLY A 418 -29.11 -3.13 15.96
C GLY A 418 -28.15 -4.14 15.34
N GLU A 419 -26.91 -3.74 15.03
CA GLU A 419 -25.88 -4.61 14.47
C GLU A 419 -24.91 -5.08 15.56
N ARG A 420 -24.45 -6.32 15.40
CA ARG A 420 -23.28 -6.88 16.09
C ARG A 420 -22.58 -7.79 15.10
N THR A 421 -21.27 -7.62 14.99
CA THR A 421 -20.42 -8.58 14.28
C THR A 421 -19.53 -9.30 15.29
N GLY A 422 -18.84 -10.35 14.86
CA GLY A 422 -17.90 -11.10 15.70
C GLY A 422 -16.46 -10.70 15.40
N VAL A 423 -15.50 -11.32 16.10
CA VAL A 423 -14.09 -11.23 15.73
C VAL A 423 -13.88 -12.04 14.44
N ALA A 424 -13.54 -11.37 13.33
CA ALA A 424 -13.24 -12.06 12.08
C ALA A 424 -11.86 -12.73 12.16
N VAL A 425 -11.60 -13.65 11.22
CA VAL A 425 -10.30 -14.34 11.13
C VAL A 425 -9.18 -13.33 10.88
N GLU A 426 -9.45 -12.30 10.08
CA GLU A 426 -8.53 -11.21 9.78
C GLU A 426 -8.17 -10.39 11.03
N ASP A 427 -9.15 -10.08 11.88
CA ASP A 427 -8.93 -9.35 13.13
C ASP A 427 -8.07 -10.19 14.10
N LYS A 428 -8.38 -11.49 14.23
CA LYS A 428 -7.58 -12.45 14.99
C LYS A 428 -6.13 -12.49 14.48
N ASN A 429 -5.94 -12.59 13.17
CA ASN A 429 -4.61 -12.63 12.56
C ASN A 429 -3.82 -11.34 12.83
N GLY A 430 -4.48 -10.18 12.78
CA GLY A 430 -3.86 -8.90 13.15
C GLY A 430 -3.41 -8.89 14.60
N GLY A 431 -4.27 -9.35 15.52
CA GLY A 431 -3.91 -9.40 16.94
C GLY A 431 -2.74 -10.35 17.21
N LEU A 432 -2.71 -11.52 16.56
CA LEU A 432 -1.58 -12.46 16.65
C LEU A 432 -0.29 -11.88 16.05
N ASP A 433 -0.39 -11.08 14.98
CA ASP A 433 0.75 -10.37 14.38
C ASP A 433 1.35 -9.35 15.36
N VAL A 434 0.51 -8.58 16.07
CA VAL A 434 0.95 -7.66 17.13
C VAL A 434 1.69 -8.41 18.23
N MET A 435 1.15 -9.55 18.69
CA MET A 435 1.80 -10.37 19.71
C MET A 435 3.14 -10.94 19.21
N GLY A 436 3.19 -11.45 17.98
CA GLY A 436 4.42 -12.00 17.40
C GLY A 436 5.52 -10.94 17.22
N TYR A 437 5.14 -9.73 16.78
CA TYR A 437 6.07 -8.62 16.65
C TYR A 437 6.66 -8.21 18.01
N GLY A 438 5.81 -8.07 19.04
CA GLY A 438 6.25 -7.74 20.40
C GLY A 438 7.20 -8.79 20.98
N ALA A 439 6.87 -10.08 20.85
CA ALA A 439 7.69 -11.18 21.33
C ALA A 439 9.11 -11.21 20.72
N THR A 440 9.26 -10.69 19.50
CA THR A 440 10.53 -10.66 18.78
C THR A 440 11.33 -9.39 19.08
N ASN A 441 10.66 -8.24 19.21
CA ASN A 441 11.30 -6.94 19.23
C ASN A 441 11.42 -6.30 20.62
N LEU A 442 10.59 -6.67 21.58
CA LEU A 442 10.68 -6.18 22.96
C LEU A 442 11.69 -7.01 23.76
N ASN A 443 12.95 -6.62 23.64
CA ASN A 443 14.07 -7.17 24.39
C ASN A 443 15.12 -6.07 24.64
N GLY A 444 16.24 -6.39 25.28
CA GLY A 444 17.27 -5.39 25.57
C GLY A 444 16.80 -4.38 26.62
N ASP A 445 16.75 -3.10 26.26
CA ASP A 445 16.29 -2.01 27.14
C ASP A 445 14.77 -1.82 27.10
N CYS A 446 14.06 -2.57 26.26
CA CYS A 446 12.60 -2.56 26.21
C CYS A 446 11.97 -3.26 27.42
N PRO A 447 10.76 -2.84 27.85
CA PRO A 447 9.99 -3.57 28.85
C PRO A 447 9.68 -4.99 28.41
N GLU A 448 9.40 -5.87 29.38
CA GLU A 448 9.00 -7.25 29.09
C GLU A 448 7.74 -7.29 28.23
N PHE A 449 7.74 -8.18 27.24
CA PHE A 449 6.60 -8.45 26.38
C PHE A 449 5.49 -9.20 27.15
N ASN A 450 4.24 -8.94 26.78
CA ASN A 450 3.06 -9.61 27.30
C ASN A 450 2.94 -11.06 26.76
N ASP A 451 3.66 -12.03 27.36
CA ASP A 451 3.71 -13.46 26.93
C ASP A 451 3.06 -14.42 27.95
N THR A 452 1.93 -14.03 28.51
CA THR A 452 1.24 -14.82 29.55
C THR A 452 0.37 -15.95 28.98
N GLY A 453 0.19 -15.97 27.66
CA GLY A 453 -0.52 -17.02 26.92
C GLY A 453 -2.04 -16.93 27.02
N PHE A 454 -2.73 -17.90 26.41
CA PHE A 454 -4.20 -17.91 26.38
C PHE A 454 -4.80 -18.23 27.75
N PRO A 455 -5.82 -17.47 28.21
CA PRO A 455 -6.44 -17.71 29.51
C PRO A 455 -7.18 -19.06 29.56
N PRO A 456 -7.34 -19.66 30.77
CA PRO A 456 -8.12 -20.88 30.92
C PRO A 456 -9.57 -20.71 30.48
N GLY A 457 -10.10 -21.67 29.71
CA GLY A 457 -11.50 -21.65 29.25
C GLY A 457 -11.70 -21.18 27.81
N CYS A 458 -10.65 -20.74 27.12
CA CYS A 458 -10.71 -20.46 25.70
C CYS A 458 -10.98 -21.75 24.90
N THR A 459 -12.14 -21.82 24.24
CA THR A 459 -12.50 -22.95 23.36
C THR A 459 -11.78 -22.90 22.01
N ASN A 460 -11.33 -21.71 21.60
CA ASN A 460 -10.68 -21.44 20.31
C ASN A 460 -9.14 -21.55 20.36
N ALA A 461 -8.57 -21.86 21.54
CA ALA A 461 -7.12 -22.01 21.76
C ALA A 461 -6.51 -23.27 21.11
N THR A 462 -7.25 -23.94 20.22
CA THR A 462 -6.81 -25.13 19.47
C THR A 462 -6.49 -24.85 18.00
N ASP A 463 -6.64 -23.61 17.54
CA ASP A 463 -6.14 -23.22 16.22
C ASP A 463 -4.61 -23.21 16.21
N GLU A 464 -4.02 -23.87 15.21
CA GLU A 464 -2.56 -23.82 14.98
C GLU A 464 -2.13 -22.35 14.80
N ALA A 465 -1.32 -21.83 15.71
CA ALA A 465 -0.55 -20.60 15.47
C ALA A 465 0.30 -20.82 14.21
N GLY A 466 0.05 -20.05 13.14
CA GLY A 466 0.91 -20.03 11.96
C GLY A 466 0.26 -20.24 10.58
N LYS A 467 -0.91 -19.66 10.28
CA LYS A 467 -1.41 -19.58 8.88
C LYS A 467 -0.86 -18.39 8.08
N LEU A 468 0.22 -17.76 8.53
CA LEU A 468 1.02 -16.87 7.68
C LEU A 468 1.85 -17.74 6.73
N ALA A 469 1.87 -17.36 5.45
CA ALA A 469 2.39 -18.13 4.31
C ALA A 469 3.51 -19.11 4.69
N HIS A 470 3.21 -20.41 4.72
CA HIS A 470 4.18 -21.41 5.19
C HIS A 470 5.42 -21.45 4.27
N PRO A 471 6.63 -21.11 4.76
CA PRO A 471 7.83 -21.75 4.26
C PRO A 471 7.70 -23.26 4.51
N ASN A 472 8.16 -24.10 3.59
CA ASN A 472 8.12 -25.56 3.78
C ASN A 472 8.95 -25.93 5.02
N ILE A 473 8.25 -26.22 6.13
CA ILE A 473 8.82 -26.69 7.39
C ILE A 473 8.49 -28.17 7.56
N GLU A 474 9.52 -29.00 7.51
CA GLU A 474 9.43 -30.43 7.67
C GLU A 474 10.15 -30.88 8.95
N VAL A 475 9.50 -31.75 9.73
CA VAL A 475 10.03 -32.27 10.98
C VAL A 475 10.02 -33.79 10.93
N TYR A 476 11.21 -34.39 10.89
CA TYR A 476 11.35 -35.83 10.66
C TYR A 476 12.62 -36.45 11.27
N PRO A 477 12.64 -37.77 11.53
CA PRO A 477 11.47 -38.64 11.54
C PRO A 477 10.51 -38.24 12.68
N ASN A 478 9.22 -38.42 12.48
CA ASN A 478 8.23 -38.22 13.53
C ASN A 478 7.20 -39.37 13.44
N PRO A 479 7.19 -40.34 14.37
CA PRO A 479 7.93 -40.37 15.64
C PRO A 479 9.46 -40.44 15.49
N PHE A 480 10.19 -39.87 16.45
CA PHE A 480 11.66 -39.95 16.51
C PHE A 480 12.17 -40.85 17.64
N ASN A 481 13.40 -41.32 17.49
CA ASN A 481 14.15 -41.98 18.55
C ASN A 481 15.63 -41.54 18.49
N GLY A 482 16.06 -40.70 19.43
CA GLY A 482 17.41 -40.12 19.44
C GLY A 482 17.47 -38.78 18.70
N ARG A 483 17.39 -38.80 17.36
CA ARG A 483 17.53 -37.58 16.54
C ARG A 483 16.21 -37.13 15.94
N LEU A 484 15.96 -35.83 15.98
CA LEU A 484 14.87 -35.17 15.28
C LEU A 484 15.48 -34.12 14.35
N THR A 485 15.07 -34.09 13.08
CA THR A 485 15.51 -33.12 12.10
C THR A 485 14.40 -32.10 11.90
N VAL A 486 14.77 -30.82 11.89
CA VAL A 486 13.90 -29.73 11.46
C VAL A 486 14.54 -29.13 10.21
N GLU A 487 13.81 -29.19 9.11
CA GLU A 487 14.18 -28.62 7.81
C GLU A 487 13.23 -27.48 7.48
N THR A 488 13.78 -26.34 7.09
CA THR A 488 13.06 -25.10 6.84
C THR A 488 13.54 -24.48 5.53
N ASN A 489 12.70 -23.66 4.89
CA ASN A 489 13.08 -22.83 3.76
C ASN A 489 12.88 -21.35 4.08
N LEU A 490 13.59 -20.87 5.11
CA LEU A 490 13.46 -19.51 5.65
C LEU A 490 14.41 -18.50 4.96
N GLY A 491 14.92 -18.81 3.77
CA GLY A 491 15.73 -17.86 2.99
C GLY A 491 17.02 -17.36 3.67
N GLY A 492 17.52 -18.05 4.70
CA GLY A 492 18.69 -17.63 5.50
C GLY A 492 18.36 -16.73 6.70
N GLN A 493 17.08 -16.48 6.99
CA GLN A 493 16.66 -15.80 8.22
C GLN A 493 17.03 -16.62 9.46
N ALA A 494 17.40 -15.91 10.53
CA ALA A 494 17.65 -16.55 11.81
C ALA A 494 16.33 -16.97 12.45
N TYR A 495 16.30 -18.17 13.02
CA TYR A 495 15.12 -18.70 13.70
C TYR A 495 15.48 -19.38 15.02
N SER A 496 14.48 -19.60 15.87
CA SER A 496 14.59 -20.35 17.12
C SER A 496 13.65 -21.54 17.14
N ILE A 497 14.00 -22.56 17.91
CA ILE A 497 13.17 -23.73 18.15
C ILE A 497 12.93 -23.84 19.66
N ARG A 498 11.68 -24.05 20.07
CA ARG A 498 11.30 -24.40 21.44
C ARG A 498 10.48 -25.69 21.44
N VAL A 499 10.72 -26.55 22.43
CA VAL A 499 9.96 -27.80 22.62
C VAL A 499 9.25 -27.74 23.96
N PHE A 500 7.96 -28.03 23.95
CA PHE A 500 7.07 -27.97 25.10
C PHE A 500 6.51 -29.35 25.45
N ASP A 501 6.28 -29.60 26.73
CA ASP A 501 5.39 -30.70 27.13
C ASP A 501 3.90 -30.32 26.99
N GLN A 502 3.04 -31.27 27.32
CA GLN A 502 1.58 -31.10 27.31
C GLN A 502 1.07 -30.11 28.37
N LEU A 503 1.94 -29.64 29.26
CA LEU A 503 1.62 -28.63 30.28
C LEU A 503 2.20 -27.25 29.89
N GLY A 504 2.73 -27.09 28.68
CA GLY A 504 3.30 -25.83 28.20
C GLY A 504 4.69 -25.50 28.79
N ARG A 505 5.35 -26.44 29.47
CA ARG A 505 6.71 -26.19 30.00
C ARG A 505 7.74 -26.37 28.91
N VAL A 506 8.62 -25.38 28.74
CA VAL A 506 9.77 -25.47 27.82
C VAL A 506 10.74 -26.53 28.33
N LEU A 507 10.95 -27.58 27.54
CA LEU A 507 11.87 -28.68 27.82
C LEU A 507 13.21 -28.52 27.09
N ALA A 508 13.21 -27.80 25.97
CA ALA A 508 14.39 -27.54 25.18
C ALA A 508 14.22 -26.29 24.33
N GLN A 509 15.32 -25.58 24.13
CA GLN A 509 15.35 -24.37 23.32
C GLN A 509 16.68 -24.30 22.56
N LYS A 510 16.62 -23.79 21.33
CA LYS A 510 17.79 -23.46 20.53
C LYS A 510 17.51 -22.19 19.73
N ASP A 511 18.31 -21.16 19.94
CA ASP A 511 18.13 -19.85 19.33
C ASP A 511 19.16 -19.57 18.24
N LYS A 512 18.88 -18.56 17.40
CA LYS A 512 19.79 -18.01 16.38
C LYS A 512 20.30 -19.05 15.37
N ILE A 513 19.43 -20.00 14.98
CA ILE A 513 19.71 -21.00 13.95
C ILE A 513 19.62 -20.32 12.58
N LYS A 514 20.61 -20.52 11.71
CA LYS A 514 20.62 -19.96 10.35
C LYS A 514 20.63 -21.03 9.27
N GLU A 515 20.88 -22.27 9.65
CA GLU A 515 20.90 -23.41 8.76
C GLU A 515 19.47 -23.82 8.39
N ASN A 516 19.20 -24.03 7.11
CA ASN A 516 17.92 -24.60 6.64
C ASN A 516 17.65 -26.01 7.18
N LYS A 517 18.64 -26.65 7.82
CA LYS A 517 18.52 -28.00 8.36
C LYS A 517 19.26 -28.09 9.68
N VAL A 518 18.52 -28.39 10.75
CA VAL A 518 19.08 -28.60 12.07
C VAL A 518 18.73 -30.00 12.59
N VAL A 519 19.69 -30.67 13.21
CA VAL A 519 19.49 -31.95 13.87
C VAL A 519 19.53 -31.75 15.38
N LEU A 520 18.47 -32.16 16.06
CA LEU A 520 18.27 -32.05 17.50
C LEU A 520 18.50 -33.41 18.16
N GLU A 521 19.77 -33.81 18.30
CA GLU A 521 20.15 -35.11 18.86
C GLU A 521 19.98 -35.19 20.38
N GLU A 522 20.12 -34.06 21.08
CA GLU A 522 20.00 -34.02 22.54
C GLU A 522 18.55 -34.26 23.01
N LEU A 523 17.55 -33.88 22.20
CA LEU A 523 16.15 -34.12 22.51
C LEU A 523 15.84 -35.60 22.75
N GLY A 524 16.44 -36.50 21.97
CA GLY A 524 16.16 -37.92 22.15
C GLY A 524 16.82 -38.56 23.36
N LYS A 525 17.79 -37.87 23.99
CA LYS A 525 18.41 -38.30 25.25
C LYS A 525 17.67 -37.74 26.47
N THR A 526 17.14 -36.53 26.36
CA THR A 526 16.52 -35.79 27.48
C THR A 526 15.03 -36.01 27.60
N LEU A 527 14.33 -36.21 26.48
CA LEU A 527 12.88 -36.41 26.48
C LEU A 527 12.50 -37.86 26.77
N ALA A 528 11.55 -38.04 27.68
CA ALA A 528 10.87 -39.31 27.87
C ALA A 528 10.06 -39.69 26.60
N ALA A 529 9.66 -40.95 26.50
CA ALA A 529 8.72 -41.33 25.44
C ALA A 529 7.38 -40.63 25.67
N GLY A 530 6.86 -39.94 24.66
CA GLY A 530 5.69 -39.08 24.80
C GLY A 530 5.44 -38.17 23.59
N MET A 531 4.38 -37.38 23.69
CA MET A 531 4.01 -36.36 22.70
C MET A 531 4.39 -34.99 23.23
N TYR A 532 4.99 -34.18 22.37
CA TYR A 532 5.51 -32.84 22.65
C TYR A 532 5.10 -31.89 21.52
N VAL A 533 5.13 -30.58 21.81
CA VAL A 533 4.91 -29.54 20.80
C VAL A 533 6.26 -28.90 20.48
N LEU A 534 6.60 -28.82 19.20
CA LEU A 534 7.77 -28.10 18.70
C LEU A 534 7.30 -26.82 18.03
N GLN A 535 7.79 -25.67 18.50
CA GLN A 535 7.54 -24.37 17.88
C GLN A 535 8.81 -23.82 17.25
N ILE A 536 8.65 -23.19 16.10
CA ILE A 536 9.72 -22.57 15.32
C ILE A 536 9.33 -21.10 15.16
N TYR A 537 10.22 -20.19 15.56
CA TYR A 537 9.99 -18.74 15.49
C TYR A 537 11.04 -18.11 14.57
N TRP A 538 10.61 -17.30 13.61
CA TRP A 538 11.47 -16.47 12.77
C TRP A 538 10.89 -15.06 12.68
N GLU A 539 11.61 -14.15 12.03
CA GLU A 539 11.26 -12.72 11.96
C GLU A 539 9.83 -12.45 11.46
N GLU A 540 9.37 -13.24 10.49
CA GLU A 540 8.05 -13.07 9.85
C GLU A 540 6.97 -14.00 10.42
N GLY A 541 7.25 -14.82 11.45
CA GLY A 541 6.20 -15.65 12.03
C GLY A 541 6.61 -16.82 12.93
N ILE A 542 5.61 -17.64 13.24
CA ILE A 542 5.71 -18.84 14.07
C ILE A 542 5.07 -20.03 13.36
N ALA A 543 5.64 -21.23 13.54
CA ALA A 543 5.03 -22.49 13.13
C ALA A 543 5.09 -23.51 14.26
N SER A 544 4.04 -24.32 14.39
CA SER A 544 3.97 -25.39 15.41
C SER A 544 3.87 -26.77 14.75
N LYS A 545 4.53 -27.77 15.33
CA LYS A 545 4.44 -29.19 14.93
C LYS A 545 4.35 -30.07 16.17
N ILE A 546 3.45 -31.05 16.14
CA ILE A 546 3.41 -32.11 17.16
C ILE A 546 4.53 -33.11 16.86
N ILE A 547 5.37 -33.42 17.84
CA ILE A 547 6.44 -34.43 17.72
C ILE A 547 6.23 -35.56 18.74
N ILE A 548 6.54 -36.78 18.35
CA ILE A 548 6.35 -37.98 19.16
C ILE A 548 7.72 -38.63 19.41
N LYS A 549 8.17 -38.63 20.67
CA LYS A 549 9.34 -39.41 21.08
C LYS A 549 8.91 -40.85 21.32
N SER A 550 9.40 -41.75 20.50
CA SER A 550 9.25 -43.19 20.70
C SER A 550 10.26 -43.73 21.72
N LYS A 551 9.99 -44.93 22.26
CA LYS A 551 10.84 -45.57 23.28
C LYS A 551 12.25 -45.84 22.80
#